data_AF-A0A024TH35-F1
#
_entry.id   AF-A0A024TH35-F1
#
_cell.length_a   1.000
_cell.length_b   1.000
_cell.length_c   1.000
_cell.angle_alpha   90.00
_cell.angle_beta   90.00
_cell.angle_gamma   90.00
#
_symmetry.space_group_name_H-M   'P 1'
#
loop_
_entity.id
_entity.type
_entity.pdbx_description
1 polymer ?
#
loop_
_entity_poly.entity_id
_entity_poly.type
_entity_poly.pdbx_seq_one_letter_code
_entity_poly.pdbx_strand_id
1 'polypeptide(L)'
;MARQGVSLADLAPLFLKKERATATFEPQACLDLVLGSVAAQRRRKELLDLVMSDPVLSDRSMIDRNHAERYTKALEKSHAYIQLLRRHHIVDHDEQTLVYQMLGEPLPIDVHRAMFVPTLENQMDDEQRAYWLPKAKAFEITGAYAQTELGHGSNVQGIETTAHYDPKTQEYILNSPTLTSRKWWPGGLGKTANHCVLHARLFLDGKDRGVQAFLVPLRDTATHRTLPGITLGDIGPKIGFQSVDNGFCVLDHVRIPRRNMLMRFAKVAPDGSFSKPPMDKLVYFTMVKVRVYVVYVTYR
;
A
#
# COMPACT_ATOMS: atom_id res chain seq x y z
N MET A 1 51.59 16.45 33.10
CA MET A 1 50.40 17.14 32.54
C MET A 1 49.87 16.31 31.37
N ALA A 2 48.86 15.49 31.61
CA ALA A 2 48.22 14.70 30.56
C ALA A 2 47.43 15.66 29.66
N ARG A 3 47.72 15.66 28.35
CA ARG A 3 46.86 16.31 27.34
C ARG A 3 45.50 15.61 27.41
N GLN A 4 44.51 16.26 27.99
CA GLN A 4 43.12 15.83 27.84
C GLN A 4 42.80 15.92 26.35
N GLY A 5 42.77 14.76 25.68
CA GLY A 5 42.37 14.68 24.28
C GLY A 5 40.93 15.13 24.17
N VAL A 6 40.68 16.20 23.44
CA VAL A 6 39.32 16.62 23.07
C VAL A 6 38.68 15.46 22.30
N SER A 7 37.51 15.00 22.73
CA SER A 7 36.88 13.86 22.08
C SER A 7 36.44 14.24 20.66
N LEU A 8 36.39 13.27 19.75
CA LEU A 8 35.89 13.49 18.38
C LEU A 8 34.45 14.05 18.37
N ALA A 9 33.63 13.73 19.38
CA ALA A 9 32.28 14.26 19.51
C ALA A 9 32.27 15.78 19.74
N ASP A 10 33.25 16.31 20.47
CA ASP A 10 33.40 17.74 20.75
C ASP A 10 33.97 18.51 19.55
N LEU A 11 34.68 17.82 18.64
CA LEU A 11 35.25 18.40 17.42
C LEU A 11 34.27 18.41 16.24
N ALA A 12 33.30 17.50 16.18
CA ALA A 12 32.38 17.37 15.05
C ALA A 12 31.58 18.67 14.75
N PRO A 13 31.03 19.41 15.74
CA PRO A 13 30.37 20.69 15.47
C PRO A 13 31.33 21.75 14.92
N LEU A 14 32.59 21.75 15.37
CA LEU A 14 33.62 22.68 14.91
C LEU A 14 34.02 22.38 13.45
N PHE A 15 34.21 21.10 13.11
CA PHE A 15 34.48 20.70 11.73
C PHE A 15 33.30 21.01 10.81
N LEU A 16 32.05 20.74 11.23
CA LEU A 16 30.87 21.11 10.44
C LEU A 16 30.78 22.62 10.22
N LYS A 17 31.09 23.45 11.23
CA LYS A 17 31.13 24.91 11.08
C LYS A 17 32.21 25.34 10.08
N LYS A 18 33.40 24.74 10.16
CA LYS A 18 34.51 25.01 9.23
C LYS A 18 34.13 24.64 7.79
N GLU A 19 33.57 23.46 7.57
CA GLU A 19 33.14 23.01 6.24
C GLU A 19 31.99 23.88 5.69
N ARG A 20 31.01 24.26 6.50
CA ARG A 20 29.94 25.17 6.04
C ARG A 20 30.46 26.53 5.59
N ALA A 21 31.57 27.00 6.14
CA ALA A 21 32.20 28.26 5.76
C ALA A 21 32.94 28.21 4.41
N THR A 22 33.19 27.01 3.85
CA THR A 22 33.82 26.86 2.53
C THR A 22 32.81 26.88 1.37
N ALA A 23 31.51 26.98 1.66
CA ALA A 23 30.46 27.01 0.65
C ALA A 23 30.67 28.16 -0.34
N THR A 24 30.65 27.83 -1.63
CA THR A 24 30.85 28.78 -2.74
C THR A 24 29.53 29.28 -3.35
N PHE A 25 28.40 28.92 -2.74
CA PHE A 25 27.05 29.30 -3.14
C PHE A 25 26.16 29.48 -1.91
N GLU A 26 25.07 30.23 -2.05
CA GLU A 26 24.04 30.38 -1.02
C GLU A 26 23.18 29.11 -0.93
N PRO A 27 23.22 28.34 0.18
CA PRO A 27 22.44 27.09 0.29
C PRO A 27 20.94 27.31 0.08
N GLN A 28 20.41 28.48 0.48
CA GLN A 28 19.00 28.83 0.31
C GLN A 28 18.58 28.89 -1.16
N ALA A 29 19.47 29.32 -2.07
CA ALA A 29 19.19 29.35 -3.50
C ALA A 29 18.99 27.95 -4.10
N CYS A 30 19.65 26.93 -3.52
CA CYS A 30 19.46 25.53 -3.91
C CYS A 30 18.19 24.92 -3.28
N LEU A 31 17.78 25.39 -2.10
CA LEU A 31 16.59 24.87 -1.42
C LEU A 31 15.32 25.12 -2.24
N ASP A 32 15.18 26.29 -2.87
CA ASP A 32 13.98 26.60 -3.65
C ASP A 32 13.87 25.71 -4.92
N LEU A 33 15.02 25.35 -5.50
CA LEU A 33 15.09 24.44 -6.64
C LEU A 33 14.74 22.99 -6.25
N VAL A 34 15.20 22.54 -5.08
CA VAL A 34 15.07 21.13 -4.65
C VAL A 34 13.77 20.89 -3.87
N LEU A 35 13.44 21.77 -2.94
CA LEU A 35 12.30 21.64 -2.01
C LEU A 35 11.06 22.43 -2.45
N GLY A 36 11.16 23.18 -3.55
CA GLY A 36 10.08 24.03 -4.06
C GLY A 36 10.00 25.38 -3.36
N SER A 37 8.91 26.11 -3.59
CA SER A 37 8.76 27.50 -3.11
C SER A 37 8.90 27.64 -1.59
N VAL A 38 9.24 28.85 -1.13
CA VAL A 38 9.30 29.19 0.31
C VAL A 38 8.00 28.83 1.06
N ALA A 39 6.84 28.98 0.40
CA ALA A 39 5.55 28.59 0.98
C ALA A 39 5.45 27.05 1.17
N ALA A 40 5.90 26.28 0.18
CA ALA A 40 5.94 24.81 0.27
C ALA A 40 6.91 24.33 1.37
N GLN A 41 8.07 24.98 1.49
CA GLN A 41 9.04 24.71 2.56
C GLN A 41 8.46 25.01 3.95
N ARG A 42 7.78 26.16 4.10
CA ARG A 42 7.09 26.52 5.36
C ARG A 42 6.04 25.48 5.72
N ARG A 43 5.20 25.09 4.75
CA ARG A 43 4.17 24.07 4.95
C ARG A 43 4.76 22.71 5.33
N ARG A 44 5.84 22.29 4.66
CA ARG A 44 6.59 21.07 5.01
C ARG A 44 7.09 21.11 6.47
N LYS A 45 7.60 22.25 6.91
CA LYS A 45 8.05 22.45 8.29
C LYS A 45 6.88 22.34 9.27
N GLU A 46 5.76 23.00 8.99
CA GLU A 46 4.55 22.90 9.82
C GLU A 46 4.09 21.43 9.97
N LEU A 47 4.02 20.69 8.86
CA LEU A 47 3.65 19.26 8.87
C LEU A 47 4.64 18.42 9.67
N LEU A 48 5.95 18.70 9.54
CA LEU A 48 6.98 18.03 10.34
C LEU A 48 6.81 18.34 11.83
N ASP A 49 6.55 19.60 12.21
CA ASP A 49 6.37 19.99 13.60
C ASP A 49 5.12 19.29 14.21
N LEU A 50 4.06 19.07 13.43
CA LEU A 50 2.91 18.24 13.83
C LEU A 50 3.30 16.78 14.09
N VAL A 51 4.12 16.18 13.22
CA VAL A 51 4.62 14.80 13.42
C VAL A 51 5.54 14.71 14.63
N MET A 52 6.43 15.69 14.81
CA MET A 52 7.44 15.70 15.87
C MET A 52 6.85 16.00 17.26
N SER A 53 5.70 16.67 17.32
CA SER A 53 4.98 16.93 18.58
C SER A 53 4.12 15.75 19.06
N ASP A 54 3.78 14.81 18.17
CA ASP A 54 3.05 13.59 18.54
C ASP A 54 4.01 12.50 19.04
N PRO A 55 3.89 12.00 20.28
CA PRO A 55 4.84 11.05 20.87
C PRO A 55 4.84 9.67 20.20
N VAL A 56 3.75 9.29 19.52
CA VAL A 56 3.67 8.03 18.77
C VAL A 56 4.31 8.19 17.40
N LEU A 57 4.03 9.29 16.71
CA LEU A 57 4.53 9.53 15.35
C LEU A 57 5.99 9.95 15.31
N SER A 58 6.47 10.65 16.33
CA SER A 58 7.86 11.10 16.49
C SER A 58 8.82 9.99 16.94
N ASP A 59 8.32 8.83 17.36
CA ASP A 59 9.14 7.69 17.78
C ASP A 59 10.11 7.24 16.67
N ARG A 60 11.39 7.08 17.03
CA ARG A 60 12.49 6.64 16.15
C ARG A 60 13.26 5.43 16.67
N SER A 61 12.81 4.76 17.72
CA SER A 61 13.51 3.58 18.30
C SER A 61 13.12 2.25 17.63
N MET A 62 12.78 2.27 16.33
CA MET A 62 12.43 1.04 15.59
C MET A 62 13.59 0.06 15.43
N ILE A 63 14.84 0.51 15.57
CA ILE A 63 16.02 -0.36 15.41
C ILE A 63 16.19 -1.35 16.57
N ASP A 64 15.64 -1.04 17.74
CA ASP A 64 15.75 -1.85 18.95
C ASP A 64 14.65 -2.93 19.05
N ARG A 65 13.79 -3.03 18.03
CA ARG A 65 12.57 -3.86 18.05
C ARG A 65 12.66 -5.02 17.08
N ASN A 66 12.13 -6.17 17.48
CA ASN A 66 11.94 -7.31 16.59
C ASN A 66 10.72 -7.11 15.65
N HIS A 67 10.52 -8.06 14.71
CA HIS A 67 9.43 -8.00 13.71
C HIS A 67 8.03 -7.81 14.34
N ALA A 68 7.70 -8.57 15.38
CA ALA A 68 6.38 -8.50 16.01
C ALA A 68 6.17 -7.16 16.75
N GLU A 69 7.20 -6.65 17.41
CA GLU A 69 7.19 -5.35 18.10
C GLU A 69 7.08 -4.19 17.09
N ARG A 70 7.83 -4.24 15.99
CA ARG A 70 7.75 -3.23 14.91
C ARG A 70 6.37 -3.22 14.27
N TYR A 71 5.78 -4.38 14.00
CA TYR A 71 4.40 -4.47 13.50
C TYR A 71 3.40 -3.85 14.47
N THR A 72 3.47 -4.21 15.76
CA THR A 72 2.56 -3.70 16.80
C THR A 72 2.67 -2.17 16.91
N LYS A 73 3.91 -1.65 16.97
CA LYS A 73 4.13 -0.21 17.03
C LYS A 73 3.68 0.51 15.76
N ALA A 74 3.82 -0.13 14.61
CA ALA A 74 3.38 0.44 13.35
C ALA A 74 1.84 0.48 13.21
N LEU A 75 1.10 -0.41 13.88
CA LEU A 75 -0.36 -0.28 14.02
C LEU A 75 -0.74 0.95 14.86
N GLU A 76 -0.07 1.18 15.97
CA GLU A 76 -0.27 2.40 16.79
C GLU A 76 0.02 3.66 15.95
N LYS A 77 1.15 3.68 15.24
CA LYS A 77 1.51 4.77 14.32
C LYS A 77 0.49 4.93 13.19
N SER A 78 -0.06 3.85 12.65
CA SER A 78 -1.12 3.90 11.62
C SER A 78 -2.37 4.59 12.13
N HIS A 79 -2.79 4.25 13.35
CA HIS A 79 -3.92 4.91 13.99
C HIS A 79 -3.63 6.39 14.25
N ALA A 80 -2.49 6.71 14.87
CA ALA A 80 -2.11 8.09 15.17
C ALA A 80 -1.99 8.94 13.89
N TYR A 81 -1.46 8.38 12.80
CA TYR A 81 -1.38 9.04 11.49
C TYR A 81 -2.77 9.40 10.97
N ILE A 82 -3.70 8.45 10.96
CA ILE A 82 -5.08 8.68 10.51
C ILE A 82 -5.76 9.76 11.37
N GLN A 83 -5.56 9.74 12.69
CA GLN A 83 -6.11 10.75 13.59
C GLN A 83 -5.49 12.13 13.38
N LEU A 84 -4.18 12.22 13.12
CA LEU A 84 -3.50 13.46 12.81
C LEU A 84 -4.07 14.09 11.53
N LEU A 85 -4.24 13.30 10.46
CA LEU A 85 -4.84 13.79 9.22
C LEU A 85 -6.26 14.34 9.45
N ARG A 86 -7.09 13.62 10.21
CA ARG A 86 -8.46 14.05 10.53
C ARG A 86 -8.48 15.32 11.37
N ARG A 87 -7.71 15.37 12.45
CA ARG A 87 -7.64 16.50 13.39
C ARG A 87 -7.22 17.80 12.70
N HIS A 88 -6.23 17.70 11.80
CA HIS A 88 -5.68 18.86 11.09
C HIS A 88 -6.27 19.06 9.70
N HIS A 89 -7.32 18.32 9.33
CA HIS A 89 -8.01 18.40 8.04
C HIS A 89 -7.06 18.32 6.84
N ILE A 90 -6.04 17.44 6.92
CA ILE A 90 -5.06 17.21 5.86
C ILE A 90 -5.69 16.27 4.83
N VAL A 91 -6.42 16.87 3.89
CA VAL A 91 -7.16 16.16 2.83
C VAL A 91 -6.36 16.00 1.55
N ASP A 92 -5.35 16.84 1.34
CA ASP A 92 -4.49 16.80 0.15
C ASP A 92 -3.62 15.53 0.15
N HIS A 93 -3.60 14.83 -0.99
CA HIS A 93 -2.92 13.54 -1.10
C HIS A 93 -1.39 13.66 -1.01
N ASP A 94 -0.83 14.75 -1.53
CA ASP A 94 0.62 14.98 -1.51
C ASP A 94 1.07 15.35 -0.10
N GLU A 95 0.30 16.18 0.62
CA GLU A 95 0.55 16.45 2.04
C GLU A 95 0.43 15.19 2.89
N GLN A 96 -0.60 14.36 2.69
CA GLN A 96 -0.74 13.08 3.38
C GLN A 96 0.48 12.17 3.17
N THR A 97 1.00 12.15 1.94
CA THR A 97 2.17 11.36 1.57
C THR A 97 3.44 11.91 2.19
N LEU A 98 3.60 13.23 2.21
CA LEU A 98 4.71 13.90 2.87
C LEU A 98 4.74 13.62 4.38
N VAL A 99 3.59 13.75 5.06
CA VAL A 99 3.45 13.40 6.49
C VAL A 99 3.81 11.93 6.71
N TYR A 100 3.36 11.04 5.84
CA TYR A 100 3.65 9.61 5.95
C TYR A 100 5.15 9.31 5.82
N GLN A 101 5.85 9.98 4.90
CA GLN A 101 7.31 9.85 4.76
C GLN A 101 8.06 10.35 6.01
N MET A 102 7.53 11.36 6.70
CA MET A 102 8.11 11.89 7.94
C MET A 102 8.04 10.92 9.13
N LEU A 103 7.28 9.81 9.03
CA LEU A 103 7.13 8.84 10.12
C LEU A 103 8.38 7.97 10.35
N GLY A 104 9.31 7.97 9.39
CA GLY A 104 10.62 7.30 9.47
C GLY A 104 10.59 5.79 9.24
N GLU A 105 9.41 5.20 9.03
CA GLU A 105 9.24 3.77 8.82
C GLU A 105 7.93 3.49 8.06
N PRO A 106 7.89 2.52 7.11
CA PRO A 106 6.64 2.13 6.45
C PRO A 106 5.64 1.54 7.45
N LEU A 107 4.35 1.68 7.18
CA LEU A 107 3.29 1.19 8.04
C LEU A 107 2.50 0.04 7.36
N PRO A 108 1.80 -0.82 8.12
CA PRO A 108 0.93 -1.86 7.57
C PRO A 108 -0.13 -1.37 6.56
N ILE A 109 -0.49 -0.09 6.62
CA ILE A 109 -1.46 0.56 5.72
C ILE A 109 -0.82 1.14 4.43
N ASP A 110 0.48 0.93 4.20
CA ASP A 110 1.20 1.49 3.05
C ASP A 110 0.54 1.12 1.72
N VAL A 111 0.33 -0.18 1.52
CA VAL A 111 -0.29 -0.74 0.32
C VAL A 111 -1.75 -0.31 0.19
N HIS A 112 -2.46 -0.12 1.30
CA HIS A 112 -3.81 0.42 1.25
C HIS A 112 -3.85 1.81 0.60
N ARG A 113 -2.96 2.71 1.06
CA ARG A 113 -2.87 4.09 0.56
C ARG A 113 -2.30 4.16 -0.85
N ALA A 114 -1.21 3.44 -1.12
CA ALA A 114 -0.45 3.56 -2.36
C ALA A 114 -0.99 2.71 -3.52
N MET A 115 -1.73 1.63 -3.22
CA MET A 115 -2.12 0.63 -4.23
C MET A 115 -3.62 0.37 -4.24
N PHE A 116 -4.21 0.05 -3.09
CA PHE A 116 -5.61 -0.37 -3.00
C PHE A 116 -6.54 0.78 -3.39
N VAL A 117 -6.48 1.92 -2.70
CA VAL A 117 -7.32 3.09 -2.98
C VAL A 117 -7.15 3.56 -4.44
N PRO A 118 -5.93 3.77 -4.97
CA PRO A 118 -5.76 4.14 -6.38
C PRO A 118 -6.28 3.08 -7.36
N THR A 119 -6.24 1.79 -7.01
CA THR A 119 -6.81 0.75 -7.89
C THR A 119 -8.33 0.84 -7.92
N LEU A 120 -8.99 1.07 -6.78
CA LEU A 120 -10.43 1.33 -6.76
C LEU A 120 -10.76 2.56 -7.62
N GLU A 121 -10.05 3.67 -7.44
CA GLU A 121 -10.25 4.90 -8.22
C GLU A 121 -10.13 4.68 -9.74
N ASN A 122 -9.16 3.86 -10.14
CA ASN A 122 -8.82 3.72 -11.56
C ASN A 122 -9.54 2.58 -12.27
N GLN A 123 -9.88 1.49 -11.58
CA GLN A 123 -10.36 0.24 -12.20
C GLN A 123 -11.85 -0.05 -11.93
N MET A 124 -12.46 0.57 -10.92
CA MET A 124 -13.90 0.45 -10.69
C MET A 124 -14.69 1.36 -11.63
N ASP A 125 -15.87 0.91 -12.04
CA ASP A 125 -16.87 1.78 -12.67
C ASP A 125 -17.47 2.79 -11.67
N ASP A 126 -18.30 3.69 -12.16
CA ASP A 126 -18.77 4.85 -11.38
C ASP A 126 -19.62 4.43 -10.17
N GLU A 127 -20.48 3.42 -10.33
CA GLU A 127 -21.30 2.88 -9.24
C GLU A 127 -20.44 2.17 -8.19
N GLN A 128 -19.48 1.36 -8.64
CA GLN A 128 -18.53 0.69 -7.75
C GLN A 128 -17.71 1.70 -6.95
N ARG A 129 -17.22 2.78 -7.59
CA ARG A 129 -16.49 3.85 -6.92
C ARG A 129 -17.36 4.58 -5.91
N ALA A 130 -18.59 4.94 -6.27
CA ALA A 130 -19.51 5.64 -5.38
C ALA A 130 -19.75 4.86 -4.07
N TYR A 131 -19.78 3.52 -4.14
CA TYR A 131 -19.99 2.68 -2.97
C TYR A 131 -18.70 2.40 -2.17
N TRP A 132 -17.64 1.93 -2.84
CA TRP A 132 -16.44 1.40 -2.15
C TRP A 132 -15.39 2.46 -1.82
N LEU A 133 -15.25 3.48 -2.65
CA LEU A 133 -14.17 4.46 -2.49
C LEU A 133 -14.29 5.30 -1.22
N PRO A 134 -15.48 5.82 -0.83
CA PRO A 134 -15.62 6.53 0.43
C PRO A 134 -15.23 5.68 1.64
N LYS A 135 -15.63 4.40 1.64
CA LYS A 135 -15.31 3.44 2.71
C LYS A 135 -13.82 3.18 2.85
N ALA A 136 -13.14 3.01 1.71
CA ALA A 136 -11.70 2.82 1.68
C ALA A 136 -10.98 4.09 2.18
N LYS A 137 -11.34 5.28 1.68
CA LYS A 137 -10.74 6.56 2.12
C LYS A 137 -10.98 6.87 3.59
N ALA A 138 -12.12 6.45 4.13
CA ALA A 138 -12.45 6.60 5.54
C ALA A 138 -11.78 5.54 6.45
N PHE A 139 -11.04 4.57 5.89
CA PHE A 139 -10.52 3.41 6.61
C PHE A 139 -11.62 2.55 7.28
N GLU A 140 -12.86 2.59 6.78
CA GLU A 140 -13.91 1.62 7.15
C GLU A 140 -13.56 0.21 6.64
N ILE A 141 -12.82 0.15 5.54
CA ILE A 141 -12.15 -1.05 5.04
C ILE A 141 -10.67 -0.78 4.84
N THR A 142 -9.84 -1.76 5.15
CA THR A 142 -8.40 -1.75 4.92
C THR A 142 -8.06 -2.76 3.84
N GLY A 143 -7.15 -2.39 2.95
CA GLY A 143 -7.01 -3.05 1.66
C GLY A 143 -5.59 -3.44 1.32
N ALA A 144 -5.41 -4.65 0.78
CA ALA A 144 -4.16 -5.08 0.16
C ALA A 144 -4.28 -5.13 -1.37
N TYR A 145 -3.14 -5.20 -2.07
CA TYR A 145 -3.06 -5.42 -3.51
C TYR A 145 -2.44 -6.79 -3.78
N ALA A 146 -3.27 -7.78 -4.10
CA ALA A 146 -2.89 -9.18 -4.19
C ALA A 146 -2.76 -9.63 -5.65
N GLN A 147 -1.60 -9.36 -6.24
CA GLN A 147 -1.27 -9.77 -7.61
C GLN A 147 -0.26 -10.92 -7.64
N THR A 148 0.91 -10.70 -7.04
CA THR A 148 2.02 -11.64 -6.97
C THR A 148 1.62 -12.95 -6.31
N GLU A 149 2.07 -14.04 -6.90
CA GLU A 149 1.95 -15.40 -6.40
C GLU A 149 3.33 -15.96 -6.07
N LEU A 150 3.36 -17.03 -5.28
CA LEU A 150 4.61 -17.71 -4.94
C LEU A 150 5.38 -18.15 -6.21
N GLY A 151 4.68 -18.61 -7.25
CA GLY A 151 5.28 -19.01 -8.53
C GLY A 151 5.45 -17.87 -9.55
N HIS A 152 4.75 -16.74 -9.38
CA HIS A 152 4.61 -15.71 -10.42
C HIS A 152 4.70 -14.28 -9.87
N GLY A 153 5.84 -13.62 -10.13
CA GLY A 153 6.04 -12.18 -9.89
C GLY A 153 6.05 -11.37 -11.18
N SER A 154 7.13 -11.49 -11.97
CA SER A 154 7.29 -10.73 -13.23
C SER A 154 6.32 -11.17 -14.32
N ASN A 155 6.08 -12.48 -14.46
CA ASN A 155 5.14 -13.03 -15.43
C ASN A 155 3.71 -13.05 -14.86
N VAL A 156 3.10 -11.86 -14.75
CA VAL A 156 1.73 -11.73 -14.22
C VAL A 156 0.69 -12.43 -15.11
N GLN A 157 0.96 -12.55 -16.42
CA GLN A 157 0.11 -13.32 -17.33
C GLN A 157 0.14 -14.82 -17.06
N GLY A 158 1.07 -15.31 -16.24
CA GLY A 158 1.20 -16.71 -15.85
C GLY A 158 0.54 -17.07 -14.52
N ILE A 159 -0.08 -16.10 -13.81
CA ILE A 159 -0.70 -16.40 -12.50
C ILE A 159 -1.73 -17.54 -12.61
N GLU A 160 -1.84 -18.30 -11.54
CA GLU A 160 -2.56 -19.57 -11.46
C GLU A 160 -3.89 -19.45 -10.71
N THR A 161 -4.05 -18.44 -9.84
CA THR A 161 -5.33 -18.20 -9.15
C THR A 161 -6.44 -18.01 -10.17
N THR A 162 -7.56 -18.73 -10.01
CA THR A 162 -8.67 -18.71 -10.96
C THR A 162 -9.90 -18.01 -10.40
N ALA A 163 -10.74 -17.49 -11.30
CA ALA A 163 -12.04 -16.92 -11.02
C ALA A 163 -13.05 -17.47 -12.04
N HIS A 164 -13.81 -18.49 -11.66
CA HIS A 164 -14.83 -19.10 -12.52
C HIS A 164 -16.18 -18.41 -12.30
N TYR A 165 -16.78 -17.88 -13.37
CA TYR A 165 -18.10 -17.25 -13.26
C TYR A 165 -19.21 -18.30 -13.29
N ASP A 166 -20.15 -18.20 -12.35
CA ASP A 166 -21.38 -18.98 -12.26
C ASP A 166 -22.58 -18.09 -12.61
N PRO A 167 -23.16 -18.19 -13.82
CA PRO A 167 -24.30 -17.37 -14.22
C PRO A 167 -25.57 -17.63 -13.41
N LYS A 168 -25.70 -18.81 -12.78
CA LYS A 168 -26.91 -19.18 -12.02
C LYS A 168 -27.01 -18.38 -10.73
N THR A 169 -25.88 -18.19 -10.05
CA THR A 169 -25.82 -17.40 -8.81
C THR A 169 -25.29 -15.98 -9.03
N GLN A 170 -24.80 -15.66 -10.22
CA GLN A 170 -24.12 -14.41 -10.55
C GLN A 170 -22.93 -14.14 -9.61
N GLU A 171 -22.09 -15.16 -9.44
CA GLU A 171 -20.92 -15.11 -8.57
C GLU A 171 -19.65 -15.56 -9.31
N TYR A 172 -18.50 -15.19 -8.78
CA TYR A 172 -17.23 -15.81 -9.12
C TYR A 172 -16.82 -16.78 -8.01
N ILE A 173 -16.34 -17.95 -8.42
CA ILE A 173 -15.71 -18.93 -7.55
C ILE A 173 -14.19 -18.76 -7.71
N LEU A 174 -13.56 -18.22 -6.67
CA LEU A 174 -12.13 -17.97 -6.62
C LEU A 174 -11.39 -19.15 -6.01
N ASN A 175 -10.29 -19.57 -6.62
CA ASN A 175 -9.53 -20.71 -6.13
C ASN A 175 -8.02 -20.54 -6.33
N SER A 176 -7.25 -21.03 -5.36
CA SER A 176 -5.79 -21.17 -5.42
C SER A 176 -5.44 -22.66 -5.65
N PRO A 177 -5.35 -23.13 -6.91
CA PRO A 177 -5.30 -24.56 -7.22
C PRO A 177 -4.01 -25.27 -6.78
N THR A 178 -2.92 -24.51 -6.61
CA THR A 178 -1.57 -25.06 -6.37
C THR A 178 -0.89 -24.33 -5.21
N LEU A 179 0.18 -24.93 -4.66
CA LEU A 179 1.06 -24.25 -3.72
C LEU A 179 1.64 -22.95 -4.31
N THR A 180 1.99 -22.95 -5.59
CA THR A 180 2.58 -21.82 -6.30
C THR A 180 1.57 -20.71 -6.61
N SER A 181 0.27 -21.04 -6.71
CA SER A 181 -0.82 -20.07 -6.93
C SER A 181 -1.14 -19.19 -5.72
N ARG A 182 -0.64 -19.52 -4.53
CA ARG A 182 -0.88 -18.74 -3.32
C ARG A 182 -0.38 -17.33 -3.53
N LYS A 183 -1.22 -16.34 -3.22
CA LYS A 183 -0.76 -14.94 -3.23
C LYS A 183 0.37 -14.80 -2.23
N TRP A 184 1.41 -14.05 -2.58
CA TRP A 184 2.63 -13.96 -1.79
C TRP A 184 3.29 -12.60 -1.96
N TRP A 185 3.68 -11.97 -0.84
CA TRP A 185 4.23 -10.60 -0.69
C TRP A 185 3.28 -9.41 -0.49
N PRO A 186 1.96 -9.43 -0.75
CA PRO A 186 1.15 -8.21 -0.56
C PRO A 186 1.25 -7.65 0.86
N GLY A 187 1.70 -6.40 0.98
CA GLY A 187 1.76 -5.69 2.25
C GLY A 187 0.37 -5.49 2.84
N GLY A 188 0.24 -5.67 4.16
CA GLY A 188 -1.04 -5.61 4.86
C GLY A 188 -1.89 -6.89 4.74
N LEU A 189 -1.56 -7.82 3.84
CA LEU A 189 -2.39 -9.01 3.61
C LEU A 189 -2.34 -10.00 4.78
N GLY A 190 -1.22 -10.07 5.50
CA GLY A 190 -1.02 -11.09 6.52
C GLY A 190 -1.97 -10.94 7.70
N LYS A 191 -2.17 -9.71 8.18
CA LYS A 191 -2.85 -9.41 9.44
C LYS A 191 -3.73 -8.16 9.38
N THR A 192 -3.42 -7.16 8.55
CA THR A 192 -4.00 -5.81 8.64
C THR A 192 -5.23 -5.60 7.75
N ALA A 193 -5.21 -6.09 6.53
CA ALA A 193 -6.24 -5.86 5.53
C ALA A 193 -7.45 -6.77 5.78
N ASN A 194 -8.66 -6.20 5.71
CA ASN A 194 -9.91 -6.94 5.71
C ASN A 194 -10.50 -7.12 4.29
N HIS A 195 -9.94 -6.43 3.29
CA HIS A 195 -10.23 -6.63 1.87
C HIS A 195 -8.94 -6.69 1.06
N CYS A 196 -8.99 -7.22 -0.16
CA CYS A 196 -7.93 -7.00 -1.14
C CYS A 196 -8.48 -6.80 -2.54
N VAL A 197 -7.68 -6.13 -3.39
CA VAL A 197 -7.83 -6.27 -4.83
C VAL A 197 -7.00 -7.48 -5.27
N LEU A 198 -7.67 -8.58 -5.56
CA LEU A 198 -7.09 -9.84 -5.99
C LEU A 198 -7.04 -9.92 -7.52
N HIS A 199 -5.89 -10.28 -8.08
CA HIS A 199 -5.79 -10.62 -9.50
C HIS A 199 -5.92 -12.12 -9.70
N ALA A 200 -6.79 -12.54 -10.62
CA ALA A 200 -7.02 -13.94 -10.95
C ALA A 200 -7.32 -14.09 -12.44
N ARG A 201 -7.10 -15.30 -12.98
CA ARG A 201 -7.52 -15.66 -14.34
C ARG A 201 -9.03 -15.81 -14.38
N LEU A 202 -9.70 -14.99 -15.19
CA LEU A 202 -11.14 -15.06 -15.37
C LEU A 202 -11.51 -16.20 -16.34
N PHE A 203 -12.34 -17.13 -15.90
CA PHE A 203 -12.92 -18.18 -16.75
C PHE A 203 -14.43 -17.96 -16.93
N LEU A 204 -14.87 -17.88 -18.18
CA LEU A 204 -16.27 -17.77 -18.57
C LEU A 204 -16.61 -18.93 -19.51
N ASP A 205 -17.54 -19.80 -19.13
CA ASP A 205 -17.93 -20.97 -19.94
C ASP A 205 -16.70 -21.80 -20.38
N GLY A 206 -15.82 -22.11 -19.42
CA GLY A 206 -14.56 -22.83 -19.65
C GLY A 206 -13.47 -22.06 -20.41
N LYS A 207 -13.75 -20.85 -20.93
CA LYS A 207 -12.78 -20.05 -21.69
C LYS A 207 -12.05 -19.07 -20.80
N ASP A 208 -10.73 -19.12 -20.86
CA ASP A 208 -9.84 -18.17 -20.21
C ASP A 208 -9.91 -16.79 -20.87
N ARG A 209 -10.20 -15.76 -20.08
CA ARG A 209 -10.31 -14.35 -20.47
C ARG A 209 -9.18 -13.49 -19.91
N GLY A 210 -8.10 -14.12 -19.47
CA GLY A 210 -6.91 -13.48 -18.94
C GLY A 210 -7.10 -12.96 -17.53
N VAL A 211 -6.12 -12.19 -17.08
CA VAL A 211 -6.07 -11.66 -15.71
C VAL A 211 -7.05 -10.52 -15.54
N GLN A 212 -7.90 -10.63 -14.52
CA GLN A 212 -8.84 -9.59 -14.08
C GLN A 212 -8.66 -9.30 -12.59
N ALA A 213 -9.15 -8.15 -12.15
CA ALA A 213 -9.08 -7.70 -10.76
C ALA A 213 -10.44 -7.83 -10.07
N PHE A 214 -10.43 -8.31 -8.82
CA PHE A 214 -11.61 -8.56 -8.00
C PHE A 214 -11.42 -7.96 -6.61
N LEU A 215 -12.43 -7.26 -6.09
CA LEU A 215 -12.47 -6.87 -4.69
C LEU A 215 -12.93 -8.07 -3.86
N VAL A 216 -12.06 -8.62 -3.03
CA VAL A 216 -12.34 -9.81 -2.22
C VAL A 216 -12.37 -9.41 -0.75
N PRO A 217 -13.48 -9.62 -0.03
CA PRO A 217 -13.48 -9.52 1.42
C PRO A 217 -12.67 -10.69 1.99
N LEU A 218 -11.75 -10.39 2.90
CA LEU A 218 -10.82 -11.35 3.50
C LEU A 218 -11.21 -11.68 4.94
N ARG A 219 -11.70 -10.68 5.65
CA ARG A 219 -12.03 -10.74 7.07
C ARG A 219 -13.34 -10.04 7.32
N ASP A 220 -14.09 -10.52 8.31
CA ASP A 220 -15.26 -9.83 8.83
C ASP A 220 -14.86 -8.45 9.36
N THR A 221 -15.63 -7.41 9.03
CA THR A 221 -15.24 -6.01 9.33
C THR A 221 -15.42 -5.64 10.81
N ALA A 222 -16.24 -6.38 11.56
CA ALA A 222 -16.48 -6.12 12.98
C ALA A 222 -15.52 -6.90 13.88
N THR A 223 -15.26 -8.16 13.54
CA THR A 223 -14.49 -9.10 14.37
C THR A 223 -13.07 -9.34 13.86
N HIS A 224 -12.79 -8.94 12.61
CA HIS A 224 -11.52 -9.16 11.91
C HIS A 224 -11.14 -10.64 11.73
N ARG A 225 -12.09 -11.56 11.98
CA ARG A 225 -11.90 -12.99 11.75
C ARG A 225 -11.87 -13.28 10.25
N THR A 226 -10.95 -14.14 9.84
CA THR A 226 -10.84 -14.60 8.45
C THR A 226 -12.14 -15.25 7.99
N LEU A 227 -12.61 -14.91 6.79
CA LEU A 227 -13.84 -15.47 6.22
C LEU A 227 -13.64 -16.93 5.76
N PRO A 228 -14.73 -17.73 5.69
CA PRO A 228 -14.65 -19.13 5.25
C PRO A 228 -13.99 -19.31 3.88
N GLY A 229 -13.23 -20.40 3.72
CA GLY A 229 -12.50 -20.70 2.48
C GLY A 229 -11.25 -19.86 2.26
N ILE A 230 -10.91 -18.95 3.17
CA ILE A 230 -9.71 -18.10 3.07
C ILE A 230 -8.69 -18.51 4.14
N THR A 231 -7.45 -18.72 3.72
CA THR A 231 -6.30 -18.88 4.64
C THR A 231 -5.32 -17.73 4.43
N LEU A 232 -4.99 -17.02 5.52
CA LEU A 232 -4.09 -15.87 5.53
C LEU A 232 -2.97 -16.09 6.54
N GLY A 233 -1.82 -15.47 6.29
CA GLY A 233 -0.75 -15.43 7.27
C GLY A 233 0.36 -14.47 6.87
N ASP A 234 1.16 -14.11 7.86
CA ASP A 234 2.38 -13.32 7.68
C ASP A 234 3.49 -14.24 7.13
N ILE A 235 4.25 -13.76 6.14
CA ILE A 235 5.37 -14.53 5.56
C ILE A 235 6.65 -14.42 6.39
N GLY A 236 6.63 -13.59 7.43
CA GLY A 236 7.67 -13.52 8.44
C GLY A 236 8.73 -12.43 8.20
N PRO A 237 9.91 -12.58 8.83
CA PRO A 237 10.99 -11.62 8.74
C PRO A 237 11.49 -11.42 7.31
N LYS A 238 11.86 -10.19 6.99
CA LYS A 238 12.36 -9.77 5.68
C LYS A 238 13.73 -9.11 5.84
N ILE A 239 14.36 -8.65 4.77
CA ILE A 239 15.60 -7.84 4.89
C ILE A 239 15.31 -6.42 5.42
N GLY A 240 14.12 -5.89 5.13
CA GLY A 240 13.62 -4.59 5.59
C GLY A 240 12.10 -4.62 5.72
N PHE A 241 11.45 -3.47 5.91
CA PHE A 241 9.98 -3.40 6.03
C PHE A 241 9.41 -4.32 7.13
N GLN A 242 10.11 -4.46 8.27
CA GLN A 242 9.67 -5.34 9.37
C GLN A 242 8.35 -4.88 10.01
N SER A 243 8.03 -3.60 9.92
CA SER A 243 6.75 -3.05 10.36
C SER A 243 5.56 -3.45 9.49
N VAL A 244 5.81 -4.03 8.30
CA VAL A 244 4.77 -4.40 7.34
C VAL A 244 4.55 -5.91 7.38
N ASP A 245 3.29 -6.30 7.58
CA ASP A 245 2.80 -7.67 7.54
C ASP A 245 2.55 -8.12 6.10
N ASN A 246 3.61 -8.19 5.29
CA ASN A 246 3.54 -8.87 4.00
C ASN A 246 3.02 -10.29 4.20
N GLY A 247 1.97 -10.64 3.48
CA GLY A 247 1.26 -11.88 3.74
C GLY A 247 1.16 -12.83 2.56
N PHE A 248 0.60 -13.99 2.85
CA PHE A 248 0.08 -14.91 1.85
C PHE A 248 -1.44 -15.02 1.94
N CYS A 249 -2.07 -15.42 0.84
CA CYS A 249 -3.49 -15.76 0.79
C CYS A 249 -3.71 -17.03 -0.03
N VAL A 250 -4.52 -17.93 0.49
CA VAL A 250 -5.01 -19.14 -0.19
C VAL A 250 -6.53 -19.07 -0.21
N LEU A 251 -7.12 -19.32 -1.38
CA LEU A 251 -8.55 -19.35 -1.59
C LEU A 251 -8.97 -20.78 -1.91
N ASP A 252 -9.95 -21.29 -1.17
CA ASP A 252 -10.61 -22.58 -1.42
C ASP A 252 -12.06 -22.32 -1.82
N HIS A 253 -12.30 -22.31 -3.14
CA HIS A 253 -13.63 -22.14 -3.76
C HIS A 253 -14.47 -20.99 -3.19
N VAL A 254 -13.83 -19.85 -2.93
CA VAL A 254 -14.46 -18.67 -2.31
C VAL A 254 -15.40 -17.98 -3.27
N ARG A 255 -16.67 -17.82 -2.89
CA ARG A 255 -17.69 -17.15 -3.69
C ARG A 255 -17.74 -15.66 -3.42
N ILE A 256 -17.73 -14.85 -4.48
CA ILE A 256 -17.94 -13.41 -4.43
C ILE A 256 -18.98 -12.96 -5.47
N PRO A 257 -19.78 -11.92 -5.20
CA PRO A 257 -20.75 -11.41 -6.18
C PRO A 257 -20.11 -10.96 -7.50
N ARG A 258 -20.85 -11.04 -8.60
CA ARG A 258 -20.42 -10.51 -9.92
C ARG A 258 -19.90 -9.07 -9.84
N ARG A 259 -20.55 -8.21 -9.05
CA ARG A 259 -20.16 -6.80 -8.92
C ARG A 259 -18.86 -6.58 -8.14
N ASN A 260 -18.21 -7.63 -7.65
CA ASN A 260 -16.88 -7.54 -7.05
C ASN A 260 -15.75 -7.57 -8.09
N MET A 261 -15.96 -7.96 -9.34
CA MET A 261 -14.97 -7.72 -10.41
C MET A 261 -14.90 -6.22 -10.71
N LEU A 262 -13.72 -5.63 -10.84
CA LEU A 262 -13.55 -4.20 -11.13
C LEU A 262 -13.84 -3.94 -12.61
N MET A 263 -14.98 -3.30 -12.91
CA MET A 263 -15.63 -3.37 -14.23
C MET A 263 -15.52 -2.09 -15.09
N ARG A 264 -14.53 -1.22 -14.83
CA ARG A 264 -14.37 0.00 -15.66
C ARG A 264 -14.08 -0.31 -17.13
N PHE A 265 -13.17 -1.25 -17.38
CA PHE A 265 -12.68 -1.54 -18.74
C PHE A 265 -13.14 -2.88 -19.27
N ALA A 266 -13.07 -3.94 -18.47
CA ALA A 266 -13.58 -5.27 -18.81
C ALA A 266 -14.89 -5.52 -18.05
N LYS A 267 -15.91 -6.07 -18.71
CA LYS A 267 -17.23 -6.28 -18.10
C LYS A 267 -17.72 -7.71 -18.32
N VAL A 268 -18.38 -8.25 -17.30
CA VAL A 268 -19.13 -9.52 -17.39
C VAL A 268 -20.58 -9.19 -17.08
N ALA A 269 -21.47 -9.37 -18.05
CA ALA A 269 -22.91 -9.20 -17.86
C ALA A 269 -23.50 -10.37 -17.04
N PRO A 270 -24.72 -10.23 -16.47
CA PRO A 270 -25.35 -11.29 -15.68
C PRO A 270 -25.42 -12.66 -16.37
N ASP A 271 -25.63 -12.67 -17.68
CA ASP A 271 -25.67 -13.86 -18.55
C ASP A 271 -24.29 -14.49 -18.83
N GLY A 272 -23.20 -13.84 -18.41
CA GLY A 272 -21.82 -14.25 -18.68
C GLY A 272 -21.20 -13.66 -19.94
N SER A 273 -21.92 -12.80 -20.67
CA SER A 273 -21.38 -12.10 -21.84
C SER A 273 -20.21 -11.19 -21.44
N PHE A 274 -19.09 -11.27 -22.17
CA PHE A 274 -17.85 -10.55 -21.87
C PHE A 274 -17.62 -9.37 -22.79
N SER A 275 -17.52 -8.17 -22.24
CA SER A 275 -17.04 -6.98 -22.95
C SER A 275 -15.55 -6.81 -22.67
N LYS A 276 -14.72 -6.93 -23.73
CA LYS A 276 -13.27 -6.77 -23.64
C LYS A 276 -12.88 -5.31 -23.37
N PRO A 277 -11.77 -5.08 -22.64
CA PRO A 277 -11.23 -3.74 -22.51
C PRO A 277 -10.69 -3.23 -23.86
N PRO A 278 -10.60 -1.90 -24.04
CA PRO A 278 -9.95 -1.32 -25.21
C PRO A 278 -8.48 -1.76 -25.37
N MET A 279 -7.81 -2.04 -24.24
CA MET A 279 -6.47 -2.60 -24.19
C MET A 279 -6.31 -3.53 -22.98
N ASP A 280 -5.79 -4.74 -23.19
CA ASP A 280 -5.65 -5.77 -22.15
C ASP A 280 -4.75 -5.33 -20.98
N LYS A 281 -3.79 -4.45 -21.24
CA LYS A 281 -2.81 -3.99 -20.23
C LYS A 281 -3.39 -2.98 -19.22
N LEU A 282 -4.63 -2.50 -19.43
CA LEU A 282 -5.25 -1.50 -18.54
C LEU A 282 -5.45 -2.03 -17.11
N VAL A 283 -5.61 -3.34 -16.92
CA VAL A 283 -5.68 -3.96 -15.58
C VAL A 283 -4.43 -3.65 -14.73
N TYR A 284 -3.29 -3.37 -15.37
CA TYR A 284 -2.03 -3.05 -14.69
C TYR A 284 -1.77 -1.55 -14.51
N PHE A 285 -2.74 -0.68 -14.82
CA PHE A 285 -2.52 0.78 -14.82
C PHE A 285 -2.02 1.32 -13.47
N THR A 286 -2.48 0.76 -12.34
CA THR A 286 -1.98 1.14 -11.01
C THR A 286 -0.45 0.92 -10.90
N MET A 287 0.11 -0.12 -11.51
CA MET A 287 1.56 -0.37 -11.48
C MET A 287 2.36 0.73 -12.16
N VAL A 288 1.81 1.34 -13.21
CA VAL A 288 2.45 2.47 -13.90
C VAL A 288 2.48 3.69 -12.98
N LYS A 289 1.35 3.99 -12.30
CA LYS A 289 1.28 5.08 -11.31
C LYS A 289 2.33 4.91 -10.22
N VAL A 290 2.52 3.70 -9.72
CA VAL A 290 3.49 3.38 -8.66
C VAL A 290 4.92 3.54 -9.15
N ARG A 291 5.23 3.16 -10.40
CA ARG A 291 6.56 3.37 -10.99
C ARG A 291 6.90 4.86 -11.09
N VAL A 292 5.94 5.70 -11.50
CA VAL A 292 6.12 7.16 -11.50
C VAL A 292 6.34 7.68 -10.08
N TYR A 293 5.58 7.16 -9.12
CA TYR A 293 5.74 7.51 -7.71
C TYR A 293 7.12 7.15 -7.14
N VAL A 294 7.70 5.99 -7.48
CA VAL A 294 9.05 5.60 -7.03
C VAL A 294 10.10 6.62 -7.48
N VAL A 295 10.00 7.11 -8.72
CA VAL A 295 10.87 8.20 -9.21
C VAL A 295 10.65 9.45 -8.36
N TYR A 296 9.39 9.85 -8.15
CA TYR A 296 9.06 11.02 -7.34
C TYR A 296 9.64 10.96 -5.91
N VAL A 297 9.54 9.81 -5.22
CA VAL A 297 10.06 9.63 -3.84
C VAL A 297 11.58 9.50 -3.80
N THR A 298 12.21 8.99 -4.86
CA THR A 298 13.68 8.82 -4.88
C THR A 298 14.40 10.15 -5.11
N TYR A 299 13.76 11.08 -5.83
CA TYR A 299 14.36 12.36 -6.22
C TYR A 299 13.83 13.57 -5.42
N ARG A 300 12.99 13.38 -4.40
CA ARG A 300 12.52 14.42 -3.47
C ARG A 300 12.68 14.00 -2.01
#